data_AF-A0A7V0Z0M5-F1
#
_entry.id   AF-A0A7V0Z0M5-F1
#
_cell.length_a   1.000
_cell.length_b   1.000
_cell.length_c   1.000
_cell.angle_alpha   90.00
_cell.angle_beta   90.00
_cell.angle_gamma   90.00
#
_symmetry.space_group_name_H-M   'P 1'
#
loop_
_entity.id
_entity.type
_entity.pdbx_description
1 polymer ?
#
loop_
_entity_poly.entity_id
_entity_poly.type
_entity_poly.pdbx_seq_one_letter_code
_entity_poly.pdbx_strand_id
1 'polypeptide(L)'
;MTIIFLKKDLKLLKELGVNAYRFSVGWSRIQPLENGRDKEALYHYQEMVGHLCKEQIEPMVTLHHFTHPRWFIEKYSWHRDQSLSKFLKETSEKVFFWSA
;
A
#
# COMPACT_ATOMS: atom_id res chain seq x y z
N MET A 1 1.37 -11.44 -12.33
CA MET A 1 2.39 -12.37 -11.78
C MET A 1 2.50 -12.33 -10.24
N THR A 2 1.68 -11.55 -9.54
CA THR A 2 1.82 -11.26 -8.09
C THR A 2 0.91 -12.09 -7.18
N ILE A 3 -0.22 -12.61 -7.68
CA ILE A 3 -1.26 -13.25 -6.86
C ILE A 3 -0.85 -14.64 -6.32
N ILE A 4 0.00 -15.38 -7.05
CA ILE A 4 0.38 -16.76 -6.67
C ILE A 4 1.28 -16.76 -5.43
N PHE A 5 2.22 -15.81 -5.33
CA PHE A 5 3.11 -15.71 -4.17
C PHE A 5 2.38 -15.22 -2.92
N LEU A 6 1.45 -14.27 -3.07
CA LEU A 6 0.64 -13.75 -1.96
C LEU A 6 -0.08 -14.88 -1.20
N LYS A 7 -0.81 -15.75 -1.91
CA LYS A 7 -1.55 -16.84 -1.26
C LYS A 7 -0.64 -17.83 -0.53
N LYS A 8 0.54 -18.10 -1.10
CA LYS A 8 1.54 -18.98 -0.48
C LYS A 8 2.10 -18.35 0.79
N ASP A 9 2.49 -17.08 0.74
CA ASP A 9 3.06 -16.36 1.88
C ASP A 9 2.05 -16.24 3.02
N LEU A 10 0.77 -15.97 2.72
CA LEU A 10 -0.29 -15.91 3.73
C LEU A 10 -0.54 -17.25 4.42
N LYS A 11 -0.44 -18.36 3.68
CA LYS A 11 -0.50 -19.71 4.29
C LYS A 11 0.66 -19.92 5.26
N LEU A 12 1.87 -19.50 4.89
CA LEU A 12 3.04 -19.60 5.76
C LEU A 12 2.90 -18.72 7.01
N LEU A 13 2.33 -17.52 6.90
CA LEU A 13 2.06 -16.67 8.07
C LEU A 13 1.11 -17.37 9.07
N LYS A 14 0.09 -18.07 8.57
CA LYS A 14 -0.81 -18.86 9.41
C LYS A 14 -0.10 -20.04 10.06
N GLU A 15 0.71 -20.77 9.29
CA GLU A 15 1.51 -21.90 9.82
C GLU A 15 2.53 -21.43 10.88
N LEU A 16 3.05 -20.21 10.76
CA LEU A 16 3.92 -19.57 11.74
C LEU A 16 3.18 -19.16 13.03
N GLY A 17 1.85 -19.05 13.00
CA GLY A 17 1.02 -18.73 14.17
C GLY A 17 1.07 -17.26 14.61
N VAL A 18 1.39 -16.33 13.69
CA VAL A 18 1.40 -14.89 14.00
C VAL A 18 -0.03 -14.33 14.10
N ASN A 19 -0.24 -13.35 14.98
CA ASN A 19 -1.52 -12.67 15.15
C ASN A 19 -1.64 -11.39 14.33
N ALA A 20 -0.54 -10.87 13.78
CA ALA A 20 -0.50 -9.65 13.00
C ALA A 20 0.55 -9.76 11.89
N TYR A 21 0.32 -9.05 10.80
CA TYR A 21 1.28 -8.92 9.71
C TYR A 21 1.42 -7.47 9.28
N ARG A 22 2.64 -6.93 9.43
CA ARG A 22 2.97 -5.59 9.00
C ARG A 22 3.50 -5.58 7.59
N PHE A 23 2.91 -4.75 6.74
CA PHE A 23 3.36 -4.53 5.37
C PHE A 23 3.29 -3.04 5.00
N SER A 24 3.94 -2.66 3.91
CA SER A 24 3.90 -1.29 3.39
C SER A 24 3.22 -1.22 2.03
N VAL A 25 2.45 -0.15 1.82
CA VAL A 25 1.92 0.20 0.50
C VAL A 25 3.02 0.90 -0.30
N GLY A 26 3.28 0.43 -1.52
CA GLY A 26 4.21 1.08 -2.43
C GLY A 26 3.54 2.28 -3.08
N TRP A 27 3.80 3.50 -2.58
CA TRP A 27 3.19 4.72 -3.12
C TRP A 27 3.45 4.89 -4.63
N SER A 28 4.67 4.61 -5.08
CA SER A 28 5.02 4.61 -6.52
C SER A 28 4.24 3.61 -7.37
N ARG A 29 3.73 2.53 -6.77
CA ARG A 29 2.89 1.53 -7.46
C ARG A 29 1.43 1.99 -7.54
N ILE A 30 0.85 2.40 -6.41
CA ILE A 30 -0.56 2.84 -6.39
C ILE A 30 -0.77 4.17 -7.13
N GLN A 31 0.30 4.95 -7.31
CA GLN A 31 0.27 6.24 -8.00
C GLN A 31 1.57 6.50 -8.79
N PRO A 32 1.70 5.90 -9.98
CA PRO A 32 2.89 6.06 -10.81
C PRO A 32 3.01 7.49 -11.39
N LEU A 33 1.87 8.16 -11.60
CA LEU A 33 1.78 9.51 -12.14
C LEU A 33 1.05 10.44 -11.17
N GLU A 34 1.39 11.73 -11.20
CA GLU A 34 0.69 12.73 -10.41
C GLU A 34 -0.81 12.76 -10.75
N ASN A 35 -1.67 12.85 -9.74
CA ASN A 35 -3.14 12.78 -9.85
C ASN A 35 -3.70 11.44 -10.36
N GLY A 36 -2.87 10.53 -10.88
CA GLY A 36 -3.29 9.19 -11.31
C GLY A 36 -3.55 8.21 -10.16
N ARG A 37 -4.01 7.01 -10.51
CA ARG A 37 -4.12 5.83 -9.64
C ARG A 37 -3.91 4.57 -10.48
N ASP A 38 -3.24 3.58 -9.92
CA ASP A 38 -3.21 2.21 -10.46
C ASP A 38 -4.23 1.36 -9.71
N LYS A 39 -5.34 1.03 -10.38
CA LYS A 39 -6.44 0.25 -9.79
C LYS A 39 -6.02 -1.18 -9.49
N GLU A 40 -5.21 -1.79 -10.35
CA GLU A 40 -4.75 -3.17 -10.16
C GLU A 40 -3.82 -3.28 -8.95
N ALA A 41 -2.97 -2.26 -8.74
CA ALA A 41 -2.15 -2.17 -7.54
C ALA A 41 -3.00 -2.03 -6.27
N LEU A 42 -4.06 -1.21 -6.30
CA LEU A 42 -4.99 -1.06 -5.17
C LEU A 42 -5.76 -2.35 -4.88
N TYR A 43 -6.27 -3.03 -5.92
CA TYR A 43 -6.93 -4.32 -5.78
C TYR A 43 -6.01 -5.37 -5.15
N HIS A 44 -4.74 -5.40 -5.54
CA HIS A 44 -3.77 -6.31 -4.94
C HIS A 44 -3.63 -6.13 -3.41
N TYR A 45 -3.57 -4.88 -2.94
CA TYR A 45 -3.53 -4.61 -1.49
C TYR A 45 -4.86 -4.92 -0.80
N GLN A 46 -5.99 -4.66 -1.47
CA GLN A 46 -7.32 -5.02 -0.96
C GLN A 46 -7.47 -6.54 -0.80
N GLU A 47 -7.04 -7.33 -1.79
CA GLU A 47 -7.03 -8.79 -1.70
C GLU A 47 -6.12 -9.27 -0.57
N MET A 48 -4.92 -8.71 -0.43
CA MET A 48 -3.99 -9.03 0.67
C MET A 48 -4.64 -8.82 2.04
N VAL A 49 -5.24 -7.64 2.27
CA VAL A 49 -5.97 -7.34 3.50
C VAL A 49 -7.14 -8.31 3.69
N GLY A 50 -7.93 -8.55 2.65
CA GLY A 50 -9.06 -9.47 2.71
C GLY A 50 -8.67 -10.90 3.07
N HIS A 51 -7.52 -11.38 2.57
CA HIS A 51 -7.00 -12.69 2.94
C HIS A 51 -6.44 -12.71 4.37
N LEU A 52 -5.70 -11.68 4.81
CA LEU A 52 -5.22 -11.58 6.19
C LEU A 52 -6.39 -11.64 7.20
N CYS A 53 -7.46 -10.86 6.94
CA CYS A 53 -8.66 -10.87 7.77
C CYS A 53 -9.34 -12.24 7.78
N LYS A 54 -9.45 -12.93 6.63
CA LYS A 54 -10.01 -14.29 6.55
C LYS A 54 -9.24 -15.30 7.40
N GLU A 55 -7.93 -15.13 7.50
CA GLU A 55 -7.06 -15.98 8.30
C GLU A 55 -6.92 -15.51 9.76
N GLN A 56 -7.67 -14.48 10.19
CA GLN A 56 -7.62 -13.89 11.54
C GLN A 56 -6.23 -13.33 11.91
N ILE A 57 -5.51 -12.80 10.91
CA ILE A 57 -4.23 -12.10 11.08
C ILE A 57 -4.49 -10.61 10.93
N GLU A 58 -4.18 -9.82 11.96
CA GLU A 58 -4.39 -8.37 11.97
C GLU A 58 -3.47 -7.67 10.96
N PRO A 59 -4.02 -6.97 9.94
CA PRO A 59 -3.20 -6.25 8.97
C PRO A 59 -2.69 -4.92 9.54
N MET A 60 -1.37 -4.74 9.62
CA MET A 60 -0.75 -3.48 10.03
C MET A 60 -0.15 -2.74 8.83
N VAL A 61 -0.85 -1.73 8.33
CA VAL A 61 -0.47 -1.02 7.10
C VAL A 61 0.47 0.15 7.37
N THR A 62 1.64 0.15 6.72
CA THR A 62 2.55 1.29 6.67
C THR A 62 2.35 2.05 5.35
N LEU A 63 1.86 3.30 5.42
CA LEU A 63 1.53 4.09 4.21
C LEU A 63 2.74 4.55 3.41
N HIS A 64 3.88 4.74 4.06
CA HIS A 64 5.14 5.12 3.41
C HIS A 64 6.33 4.42 4.08
N HIS A 65 7.12 3.73 3.27
CA HIS A 65 8.33 3.04 3.71
C HIS A 65 9.47 3.33 2.74
N PHE A 66 10.04 4.53 2.89
CA PHE A 66 11.17 5.12 2.13
C PHE A 66 10.93 5.38 0.63
N THR A 67 10.14 4.55 -0.04
CA THR A 67 9.88 4.65 -1.48
C THR A 67 8.69 5.56 -1.77
N HIS A 68 8.87 6.44 -2.75
CA HIS A 68 7.88 7.42 -3.20
C HIS A 68 7.94 7.58 -4.73
N PRO A 69 6.87 8.09 -5.37
CA PRO A 69 6.83 8.28 -6.81
C PRO A 69 7.87 9.30 -7.30
N ARG A 70 8.34 9.11 -8.53
CA ARG A 70 9.31 10.02 -9.16
C ARG A 70 8.76 11.45 -9.30
N TRP A 71 7.49 11.59 -9.69
CA TRP A 71 6.85 12.91 -9.79
C TRP A 71 6.81 13.65 -8.46
N PHE A 72 6.77 12.93 -7.33
CA PHE A 72 6.74 13.54 -6.01
C PHE A 72 8.10 14.13 -5.65
N ILE A 73 9.19 13.36 -5.81
CA ILE A 73 10.53 13.88 -5.49
C ILE A 73 10.91 15.05 -6.39
N GLU A 74 10.58 14.99 -7.69
CA GLU A 74 10.95 16.04 -8.65
C GLU A 74 10.26 17.39 -8.39
N LYS A 75 9.00 17.38 -7.93
CA LYS A 75 8.20 18.60 -7.74
C LYS A 75 8.09 19.07 -6.31
N TYR A 76 7.94 18.12 -5.39
CA TYR A 76 7.59 18.39 -4.01
C TYR A 76 8.74 18.06 -3.07
N SER A 77 9.40 16.91 -3.22
CA SER A 77 10.47 16.45 -2.30
C SER A 77 10.07 16.48 -0.82
N TRP A 78 10.80 15.83 0.09
CA TRP A 78 10.41 15.83 1.51
C TRP A 78 10.74 17.13 2.26
N HIS A 79 11.65 17.95 1.74
CA HIS A 79 12.13 19.17 2.40
C HIS A 79 11.34 20.44 2.01
N ARG A 80 10.30 20.33 1.19
CA ARG A 80 9.47 21.49 0.81
C ARG A 80 8.14 21.48 1.54
N ASP A 81 7.58 22.67 1.74
CA ASP A 81 6.35 22.87 2.51
C ASP A 81 5.14 22.14 1.91
N GLN A 82 5.10 21.98 0.59
CA GLN A 82 3.97 21.31 -0.09
C GLN A 82 4.00 19.78 0.05
N SER A 83 5.08 19.20 0.59
CA SER A 83 5.28 17.76 0.67
C SER A 83 4.22 17.05 1.51
N LEU A 84 3.90 17.62 2.68
CA LEU A 84 2.93 17.07 3.62
C LEU A 84 1.53 17.04 3.01
N SER A 85 1.07 18.18 2.47
CA SER A 85 -0.26 18.26 1.86
C SER A 85 -0.38 17.33 0.67
N LYS A 86 0.68 17.19 -0.13
CA LYS A 86 0.70 16.27 -1.27
C LYS A 86 0.68 14.80 -0.81
N PHE A 87 1.47 14.42 0.20
CA PHE A 87 1.45 13.05 0.74
C PHE A 87 0.07 12.67 1.32
N LEU A 88 -0.56 13.57 2.09
CA LEU A 88 -1.87 13.31 2.68
C LEU A 88 -2.96 13.10 1.61
N LYS A 89 -3.02 14.00 0.63
CA LYS A 89 -4.01 13.96 -0.46
C LYS A 89 -3.78 12.79 -1.42
N GLU A 90 -2.52 12.52 -1.76
CA GLU A 90 -2.18 11.62 -2.86
C GLU A 90 -1.87 10.19 -2.40
N THR A 91 -1.55 9.96 -1.14
CA THR A 91 -1.36 8.61 -0.59
C THR A 91 -2.50 8.24 0.35
N SER A 92 -2.65 8.95 1.47
CA SER A 92 -3.57 8.56 2.55
C SER A 92 -5.02 8.48 2.04
N GLU A 93 -5.52 9.55 1.43
CA GLU A 93 -6.91 9.56 0.94
C GLU A 93 -7.17 8.52 -0.14
N LYS A 94 -6.18 8.28 -1.01
CA LYS A 94 -6.31 7.32 -2.11
C LYS A 94 -6.32 5.87 -1.63
N VAL A 95 -5.59 5.58 -0.55
CA VAL A 95 -5.53 4.26 0.08
C VAL A 95 -6.79 3.99 0.92
N PHE A 96 -7.25 4.96 1.72
CA PHE A 96 -8.38 4.74 2.63
C PHE A 96 -9.76 4.93 2.03
N PHE A 97 -9.93 5.84 1.05
CA PHE A 97 -11.25 6.22 0.53
C PHE A 97 -11.45 5.76 -0.92
N TRP A 98 -10.97 4.55 -1.24
CA TRP A 98 -11.21 3.93 -2.54
C TRP A 98 -12.39 2.96 -2.46
N SER A 99 -13.37 3.16 -3.36
CA SER A 99 -14.43 2.20 -3.64
C SER A 99 -14.24 1.64 -5.05
N ALA A 100 -14.30 0.32 -5.17
CA ALA A 100 -14.30 -0.42 -6.43
C ALA A 100 -15.54 -0.10 -7.28
#